data_AF-B7P3J6-F1
#
_entry.id   AF-B7P3J6-F1
#
_cell.length_a   1.000
_cell.length_b   1.000
_cell.length_c   1.000
_cell.angle_alpha   90.00
_cell.angle_beta   90.00
_cell.angle_gamma   90.00
#
_symmetry.space_group_name_H-M   'P 1'
#
loop_
_entity.id
_entity.type
_entity.pdbx_description
1 polymer ?
#
loop_
_entity_poly.entity_id
_entity_poly.type
_entity_poly.pdbx_seq_one_letter_code
_entity_poly.pdbx_strand_id
1 'polypeptide(L)'
;MTPWNLKRKGTGGHLILAGDPLQLGPVVCNQWCRDHGLGTSLLERLMKLPPYKRQADGRYNPRMLSKLLKNFRSHKDILEIPNKLFYEGELQACAERRVCEHMLQWEGLPCKGCPLLFHAVRGSDLREEDNPSHFNPEEIQLVLHYVDVLLEGSNNFPAIKEEDIGIVSPYRQQVMKILAALNKRGCKEVTVGSTEQFQGRERLVIIISTVRSDEKPSGSDSLKSLGFLTNEKRFNVSITRAKALLIVIGNPDTLSGDPCWRSLVEFCIKKGAYTDAPLAVPTESCPKLPRVEDQLSRLVIGDDTTTSKERRPNQLGWQH
;
A
#
# COMPACT_ATOMS: atom_id res chain seq x y z
N MET A 1 5.76 -1.83 41.67
CA MET A 1 5.00 -0.82 40.91
C MET A 1 3.52 -1.03 41.20
N THR A 2 2.89 -0.08 41.90
CA THR A 2 1.45 -0.08 42.18
C THR A 2 0.63 0.02 40.89
N PRO A 3 -0.52 -0.66 40.78
CA PRO A 3 -1.42 -0.52 39.64
C PRO A 3 -1.84 0.94 39.42
N TRP A 4 -1.98 1.32 38.16
CA TRP A 4 -2.41 2.65 37.73
C TRP A 4 -3.79 3.01 38.31
N ASN A 5 -3.92 4.21 38.89
CA ASN A 5 -5.16 4.69 39.50
C ASN A 5 -5.56 6.04 38.88
N LEU A 6 -6.64 6.05 38.09
CA LEU A 6 -7.15 7.24 37.39
C LEU A 6 -7.44 8.45 38.30
N LYS A 7 -7.59 8.24 39.62
CA LYS A 7 -7.96 9.28 40.58
C LYS A 7 -6.77 9.93 41.31
N ARG A 8 -5.53 9.45 41.10
CA ARG A 8 -4.34 10.03 41.75
C ARG A 8 -3.73 11.13 40.88
N LYS A 9 -3.89 12.40 41.30
CA LYS A 9 -3.15 13.55 40.77
C LYS A 9 -1.75 13.57 41.39
N GLY A 10 -0.77 12.94 40.73
CA GLY A 10 0.65 13.17 41.01
C GLY A 10 1.19 14.36 40.20
N THR A 11 2.33 14.93 40.59
CA THR A 11 3.00 16.04 39.88
C THR A 11 3.66 15.63 38.55
N GLY A 12 3.52 14.37 38.13
CA GLY A 12 4.08 13.83 36.90
C GLY A 12 3.10 13.86 35.72
N GLY A 13 3.63 14.13 34.52
CA GLY A 13 2.91 13.97 33.26
C GLY A 13 2.90 12.51 32.80
N HIS A 14 1.86 12.11 32.07
CA HIS A 14 1.72 10.77 31.49
C HIS A 14 1.72 10.87 29.97
N LEU A 15 2.48 9.99 29.32
CA LEU A 15 2.57 9.91 27.87
C LEU A 15 2.14 8.52 27.43
N ILE A 16 1.13 8.46 26.55
CA ILE A 16 0.69 7.23 25.88
C ILE A 16 1.11 7.36 24.41
N LEU A 17 1.90 6.41 23.93
CA LEU A 17 2.24 6.28 22.52
C LEU A 17 1.45 5.13 21.91
N ALA A 18 0.75 5.39 20.82
CA ALA A 18 0.03 4.39 20.06
C ALA A 18 0.55 4.38 18.63
N GLY A 19 0.77 3.20 18.09
CA GLY A 19 1.29 3.00 16.74
C GLY A 19 1.69 1.55 16.54
N ASP A 20 2.05 1.24 15.30
CA ASP A 20 2.52 -0.09 14.91
C ASP A 20 3.92 0.05 14.30
N PRO A 21 4.98 -0.42 14.99
CA PRO A 21 6.36 -0.33 14.49
C PRO A 21 6.58 -1.16 13.22
N LEU A 22 5.68 -2.10 12.89
CA LEU A 22 5.75 -2.98 11.72
C LEU A 22 5.00 -2.40 10.50
N GLN A 23 4.38 -1.22 10.66
CA GLN A 23 3.81 -0.42 9.57
C GLN A 23 4.73 0.77 9.23
N LEU A 24 4.30 1.60 8.28
CA LEU A 24 5.09 2.71 7.74
C LEU A 24 5.66 3.62 8.83
N GLY A 25 6.97 3.82 8.75
CA GLY A 25 7.70 4.81 9.54
C GLY A 25 7.66 6.21 8.90
N PRO A 26 8.35 7.20 9.51
CA PRO A 26 8.44 8.54 8.95
C PRO A 26 9.12 8.54 7.57
N VAL A 27 8.59 9.34 6.65
CA VAL A 27 9.20 9.57 5.34
C VAL A 27 10.36 10.55 5.50
N VAL A 28 11.58 10.06 5.38
CA VAL A 28 12.80 10.87 5.42
C VAL A 28 13.39 10.94 4.03
N CYS A 29 13.37 12.11 3.39
CA CYS A 29 13.84 12.29 2.02
C CYS A 29 15.37 12.27 1.91
N ASN A 30 16.05 12.84 2.90
CA ASN A 30 17.51 12.94 2.92
C ASN A 30 18.14 11.60 3.32
N GLN A 31 19.00 11.05 2.45
CA GLN A 31 19.66 9.76 2.68
C GLN A 31 20.57 9.78 3.91
N TRP A 32 21.37 10.83 4.09
CA TRP A 32 22.25 10.98 5.25
C TRP A 32 21.45 10.94 6.57
N CYS A 33 20.31 11.64 6.65
CA CYS A 33 19.45 11.58 7.83
C CYS A 33 18.85 10.19 8.07
N ARG A 34 18.51 9.44 7.00
CA ARG A 34 18.06 8.05 7.10
C ARG A 34 19.14 7.16 7.69
N ASP A 35 20.35 7.28 7.16
CA ASP A 35 21.51 6.48 7.58
C ASP A 35 21.88 6.77 9.05
N HIS A 36 21.61 7.98 9.53
CA HIS A 36 21.79 8.39 10.93
C HIS A 36 20.55 8.16 11.82
N GLY A 37 19.56 7.40 11.34
CA GLY A 37 18.48 6.88 12.18
C GLY A 37 17.25 7.78 12.34
N LEU A 38 17.14 8.90 11.63
CA LEU A 38 15.95 9.77 11.66
C LEU A 38 14.68 9.02 11.19
N GLY A 39 14.86 7.95 10.41
CA GLY A 39 13.77 7.06 9.98
C GLY A 39 13.17 6.18 11.08
N THR A 40 13.78 6.13 12.27
CA THR A 40 13.28 5.30 13.38
C THR A 40 12.36 6.13 14.28
N SER A 41 11.08 5.75 14.39
CA SER A 41 10.13 6.46 15.25
C SER A 41 10.50 6.40 16.73
N LEU A 42 10.00 7.35 17.54
CA LEU A 42 10.20 7.32 18.99
C LEU A 42 9.71 6.00 19.61
N LEU A 43 8.56 5.48 19.14
CA LEU A 43 8.00 4.21 19.59
C LEU A 43 8.98 3.05 19.31
N GLU A 44 9.49 2.95 18.08
CA GLU A 44 10.48 1.92 17.71
C GLU A 44 11.77 2.03 18.53
N ARG A 45 12.24 3.25 18.83
CA ARG A 45 13.43 3.43 19.69
C ARG A 45 13.15 2.98 21.12
N LEU A 46 12.00 3.35 21.69
CA LEU A 46 11.63 2.97 23.06
C LEU A 46 11.49 1.46 23.20
N MET A 47 10.91 0.78 22.21
CA MET A 47 10.76 -0.69 22.18
C MET A 47 12.10 -1.45 22.19
N LYS A 48 13.24 -0.79 21.93
CA LYS A 48 14.58 -1.38 22.06
C LYS A 48 15.14 -1.30 23.48
N LEU A 49 14.57 -0.46 24.35
CA LEU A 49 15.06 -0.22 25.70
C LEU A 49 14.53 -1.28 26.70
N PRO A 50 15.27 -1.60 27.77
CA PRO A 50 14.93 -2.67 28.71
C PRO A 50 13.47 -2.71 29.23
N PRO A 51 12.80 -1.59 29.57
CA PRO A 51 11.43 -1.67 30.08
C PRO A 51 10.38 -2.06 29.02
N TYR A 52 10.67 -1.84 27.73
CA TYR A 52 9.74 -2.08 26.61
C TYR A 52 10.20 -3.21 25.69
N LYS A 53 11.47 -3.62 25.78
CA LYS A 53 12.04 -4.70 24.99
C LYS A 53 11.40 -6.03 25.37
N ARG A 54 11.26 -6.89 24.37
CA ARG A 54 10.86 -8.28 24.55
C ARG A 54 11.82 -8.99 25.50
N GLN A 55 11.26 -9.68 26.49
CA GLN A 55 12.01 -10.44 27.49
C GLN A 55 12.46 -11.79 26.92
N ALA A 56 13.33 -12.49 27.64
CA ALA A 56 13.90 -13.77 27.21
C ALA A 56 12.85 -14.88 27.03
N ASP A 57 11.69 -14.74 27.67
CA ASP A 57 10.53 -15.64 27.54
C ASP A 57 9.70 -15.36 26.27
N GLY A 58 10.12 -14.41 25.44
CA GLY A 58 9.40 -14.01 24.24
C GLY A 58 8.18 -13.14 24.52
N ARG A 59 8.04 -12.53 25.70
CA ARG A 59 6.87 -11.67 26.02
C ARG A 59 7.27 -10.22 26.27
N TYR A 60 6.33 -9.32 26.03
CA TYR A 60 6.45 -7.93 26.45
C TYR A 60 5.94 -7.76 27.86
N ASN A 61 6.49 -6.78 28.60
CA ASN A 61 5.97 -6.45 29.92
C ASN A 61 4.56 -5.84 29.79
N PRO A 62 3.50 -6.51 30.26
CA PRO A 62 2.12 -6.07 30.08
C PRO A 62 1.78 -4.78 30.85
N ARG A 63 2.64 -4.37 31.79
CA ARG A 63 2.51 -3.10 32.50
C ARG A 63 3.01 -1.91 31.69
N MET A 64 3.84 -2.15 30.67
CA MET A 64 4.49 -1.12 29.87
C MET A 64 3.99 -1.08 28.43
N LEU A 65 3.62 -2.24 27.87
CA LEU A 65 3.18 -2.38 26.48
C LEU A 65 1.96 -3.29 26.42
N SER A 66 0.92 -2.82 25.72
CA SER A 66 -0.30 -3.58 25.44
C SER A 66 -0.44 -3.79 23.93
N LYS A 67 -0.52 -5.04 23.49
CA LYS A 67 -0.79 -5.39 22.08
C LYS A 67 -2.30 -5.46 21.84
N LEU A 68 -2.76 -4.84 20.75
CA LEU A 68 -4.13 -5.00 20.26
C LEU A 68 -4.13 -6.12 19.21
N LEU A 69 -4.53 -7.33 19.63
CA LEU A 69 -4.42 -8.54 18.79
C LEU A 69 -5.65 -8.81 17.92
N LYS A 70 -6.81 -8.25 18.27
CA LYS A 70 -8.06 -8.47 17.53
C LYS A 70 -8.13 -7.54 16.32
N ASN A 71 -8.12 -8.10 15.12
CA ASN A 71 -8.30 -7.37 13.88
C ASN A 71 -9.78 -7.44 13.47
N PHE A 72 -10.44 -6.29 13.39
CA PHE A 72 -11.86 -6.17 13.03
C PHE A 72 -12.08 -5.75 11.56
N ARG A 73 -11.03 -5.76 10.73
CA ARG A 73 -11.07 -5.26 9.35
C ARG A 73 -11.22 -6.37 8.31
N SER A 74 -10.26 -7.29 8.28
CA SER A 74 -10.00 -8.11 7.11
C SER A 74 -10.45 -9.56 7.31
N HIS A 75 -10.76 -10.24 6.20
CA HIS A 75 -10.95 -11.68 6.19
C HIS A 75 -9.69 -12.43 6.66
N LYS A 76 -9.87 -13.61 7.27
CA LYS A 76 -8.78 -14.43 7.82
C LYS A 76 -7.69 -14.76 6.80
N ASP A 77 -8.08 -15.10 5.57
CA ASP A 77 -7.11 -15.48 4.52
C ASP A 77 -6.29 -14.27 4.03
N ILE A 78 -6.84 -13.05 4.07
CA ILE A 78 -6.09 -11.81 3.78
C ILE A 78 -5.05 -11.55 4.88
N LEU A 79 -5.41 -11.84 6.14
CA LEU A 79 -4.53 -11.61 7.29
C LEU A 79 -3.48 -12.70 7.48
N GLU A 80 -3.66 -13.90 6.93
CA GLU A 80 -2.79 -15.07 7.18
C GLU A 80 -1.30 -14.75 6.97
N ILE A 81 -0.97 -14.18 5.81
CA ILE A 81 0.43 -13.89 5.44
C ILE A 81 1.01 -12.73 6.25
N PRO A 82 0.37 -11.56 6.37
CA PRO A 82 0.85 -10.51 7.27
C PRO A 82 0.97 -10.98 8.72
N ASN A 83 0.01 -11.76 9.22
CA ASN A 83 0.01 -12.29 10.58
C ASN A 83 1.23 -13.18 10.84
N LYS A 84 1.53 -14.09 9.92
CA LYS A 84 2.69 -14.98 10.00
C LYS A 84 4.02 -14.23 9.90
N LEU A 85 4.14 -13.28 8.96
CA LEU A 85 5.40 -12.59 8.67
C LEU A 85 5.74 -11.50 9.70
N PHE A 86 4.75 -10.73 10.15
CA PHE A 86 4.99 -9.55 10.97
C PHE A 86 4.56 -9.73 12.43
N TYR A 87 3.53 -10.53 12.70
CA TYR A 87 2.86 -10.55 14.00
C TYR A 87 2.92 -11.91 14.71
N GLU A 88 3.82 -12.80 14.27
CA GLU A 88 4.09 -14.11 14.89
C GLU A 88 2.85 -15.02 15.00
N GLY A 89 1.85 -14.80 14.15
CA GLY A 89 0.59 -15.54 14.21
C GLY A 89 -0.35 -15.12 15.33
N GLU A 90 -0.05 -14.05 16.08
CA GLU A 90 -0.85 -13.64 17.23
C GLU A 90 -2.14 -12.86 16.87
N LEU A 91 -2.25 -12.31 15.66
CA LEU A 91 -3.45 -11.58 15.25
C LEU A 91 -4.66 -12.51 15.13
N GLN A 92 -5.79 -12.04 15.63
CA GLN A 92 -7.06 -12.75 15.62
C GLN A 92 -8.02 -12.05 14.65
N ALA A 93 -8.47 -12.77 13.62
CA ALA A 93 -9.49 -12.27 12.71
C ALA A 93 -10.85 -12.23 13.43
N CYS A 94 -11.34 -11.02 13.72
CA CYS A 94 -12.60 -10.74 14.40
C CYS A 94 -13.51 -9.81 13.58
N ALA A 95 -13.21 -9.62 12.29
CA ALA A 95 -14.02 -8.82 11.38
C ALA A 95 -15.45 -9.36 11.26
N GLU A 96 -16.42 -8.46 11.09
CA GLU A 96 -17.80 -8.84 10.90
C GLU A 96 -17.96 -9.64 9.59
N ARG A 97 -18.49 -10.87 9.70
CA ARG A 97 -18.64 -11.78 8.55
C ARG A 97 -19.38 -11.16 7.37
N ARG A 98 -20.44 -10.40 7.64
CA ARG A 98 -21.24 -9.73 6.59
C ARG A 98 -20.41 -8.81 5.70
N VAL A 99 -19.34 -8.21 6.25
CA VAL A 99 -18.43 -7.32 5.52
C VAL A 99 -17.29 -8.13 4.91
N CYS A 100 -16.55 -8.89 5.72
CA CYS A 100 -15.32 -9.53 5.25
C CYS A 100 -15.55 -10.77 4.36
N GLU A 101 -16.73 -11.40 4.46
CA GLU A 101 -17.11 -12.54 3.62
C GLU A 101 -17.93 -12.12 2.39
N HIS A 102 -18.19 -10.81 2.23
CA HIS A 102 -19.04 -10.26 1.17
C HIS A 102 -18.60 -10.69 -0.24
N MET A 103 -17.28 -10.78 -0.47
CA MET A 103 -16.72 -11.07 -1.80
C MET A 103 -16.39 -12.56 -2.01
N LEU A 104 -16.68 -13.47 -1.07
CA LEU A 104 -16.26 -14.88 -1.16
C LEU A 104 -16.87 -15.63 -2.36
N GLN A 105 -18.02 -15.17 -2.84
CA GLN A 105 -18.75 -15.77 -3.95
C GLN A 105 -18.63 -14.98 -5.26
N TRP A 106 -17.85 -13.90 -5.30
CA TRP A 106 -17.66 -13.08 -6.50
C TRP A 106 -17.14 -13.90 -7.68
N GLU A 107 -17.71 -13.74 -8.88
CA GLU A 107 -17.36 -14.52 -10.09
C GLU A 107 -15.92 -14.31 -10.55
N GLY A 108 -15.30 -13.17 -10.26
CA GLY A 108 -13.90 -12.91 -10.62
C GLY A 108 -12.88 -13.70 -9.81
N LEU A 109 -13.28 -14.41 -8.74
CA LEU A 109 -12.37 -15.26 -7.97
C LEU A 109 -12.07 -16.58 -8.71
N PRO A 110 -10.78 -16.97 -8.85
CA PRO A 110 -10.43 -18.26 -9.44
C PRO A 110 -10.91 -19.44 -8.58
N CYS A 111 -10.97 -19.26 -7.27
CA CYS A 111 -11.47 -20.22 -6.31
C CYS A 111 -12.42 -19.53 -5.31
N LYS A 112 -13.64 -20.05 -5.18
CA LYS A 112 -14.64 -19.53 -4.24
C LYS A 112 -14.21 -19.77 -2.79
N GLY A 113 -14.56 -18.85 -1.90
CA GLY A 113 -14.24 -18.95 -0.48
C GLY A 113 -12.85 -18.43 -0.08
N CYS A 114 -12.04 -17.95 -1.03
CA CYS A 114 -10.80 -17.24 -0.76
C CYS A 114 -10.88 -15.82 -1.34
N PRO A 115 -10.93 -14.75 -0.53
CA PRO A 115 -11.03 -13.37 -1.01
C PRO A 115 -9.67 -12.80 -1.44
N LEU A 116 -8.87 -13.62 -2.09
CA LEU A 116 -7.58 -13.28 -2.65
C LEU A 116 -7.57 -13.63 -4.12
N LEU A 117 -6.93 -12.77 -4.90
CA LEU A 117 -6.67 -12.99 -6.30
C LEU A 117 -5.29 -12.43 -6.63
N PHE A 118 -4.37 -13.30 -7.01
CA PHE A 118 -3.13 -12.92 -7.65
C PHE A 118 -3.28 -13.14 -9.16
N HIS A 119 -3.34 -12.06 -9.93
CA HIS A 119 -3.34 -12.10 -11.39
C HIS A 119 -1.92 -11.86 -11.89
N ALA A 120 -1.31 -12.90 -12.44
CA ALA A 120 0.05 -12.88 -12.95
C ALA A 120 0.13 -12.16 -14.29
N VAL A 121 1.02 -11.17 -14.37
CA VAL A 121 1.26 -10.37 -15.58
C VAL A 121 2.74 -10.39 -15.90
N ARG A 122 3.11 -10.99 -17.03
CA ARG A 122 4.48 -10.93 -17.58
C ARG A 122 4.54 -9.83 -18.64
N GLY A 123 4.30 -8.60 -18.19
CA GLY A 123 4.30 -7.40 -19.04
C GLY A 123 5.69 -6.80 -19.17
N SER A 124 5.76 -5.62 -19.81
CA SER A 124 6.99 -4.83 -19.88
C SER A 124 6.78 -3.52 -19.11
N ASP A 125 7.57 -3.28 -18.07
CA ASP A 125 7.55 -1.98 -17.42
C ASP A 125 8.29 -0.94 -18.25
N LEU A 126 7.59 0.15 -18.56
CA LEU A 126 8.04 1.24 -19.41
C LEU A 126 8.43 2.45 -18.56
N ARG A 127 9.25 3.32 -19.14
CA ARG A 127 9.65 4.60 -18.57
C ARG A 127 9.50 5.69 -19.64
N GLU A 128 8.99 6.85 -19.25
CA GLU A 128 8.95 8.02 -20.14
C GLU A 128 10.29 8.74 -20.11
N GLU A 129 10.68 9.39 -21.22
CA GLU A 129 11.98 10.07 -21.35
C GLU A 129 12.16 11.19 -20.30
N ASP A 130 11.08 11.90 -19.97
CA ASP A 130 11.07 13.04 -19.05
C ASP A 130 10.73 12.67 -17.59
N ASN A 131 10.46 11.39 -17.28
CA ASN A 131 10.05 10.98 -15.94
C ASN A 131 10.74 9.67 -15.49
N PRO A 132 11.50 9.68 -14.38
CA PRO A 132 12.20 8.49 -13.92
C PRO A 132 11.28 7.37 -13.39
N SER A 133 9.97 7.62 -13.21
CA SER A 133 9.03 6.64 -12.67
C SER A 133 8.57 5.63 -13.72
N HIS A 134 8.54 4.36 -13.33
CA HIS A 134 8.05 3.25 -14.15
C HIS A 134 6.51 3.18 -14.19
N PHE A 135 5.97 2.59 -15.25
CA PHE A 135 4.56 2.21 -15.37
C PHE A 135 4.43 0.95 -16.24
N ASN A 136 3.34 0.20 -16.07
CA ASN A 136 3.10 -1.06 -16.79
C ASN A 136 1.70 -1.00 -17.42
N PRO A 137 1.60 -0.82 -18.75
CA PRO A 137 0.34 -0.72 -19.48
C PRO A 137 -0.59 -1.93 -19.29
N GLU A 138 -0.03 -3.14 -19.30
CA GLU A 138 -0.78 -4.39 -19.17
C GLU A 138 -1.42 -4.49 -17.79
N GLU A 139 -0.68 -4.14 -16.72
CA GLU A 139 -1.26 -4.05 -15.38
C GLU A 139 -2.35 -2.99 -15.29
N ILE A 140 -2.19 -1.82 -15.95
CA ILE A 140 -3.21 -0.76 -15.97
C ILE A 140 -4.50 -1.28 -16.59
N GLN A 141 -4.42 -1.99 -17.72
CA GLN A 141 -5.60 -2.56 -18.38
C GLN A 141 -6.33 -3.55 -17.48
N LEU A 142 -5.60 -4.40 -16.76
CA LEU A 142 -6.18 -5.34 -15.80
C LEU A 142 -6.82 -4.64 -14.61
N VAL A 143 -6.15 -3.63 -14.05
CA VAL A 143 -6.73 -2.80 -12.98
C VAL A 143 -8.08 -2.24 -13.43
N LEU A 144 -8.11 -1.64 -14.61
CA LEU A 144 -9.33 -1.04 -15.17
C LEU A 144 -10.41 -2.07 -15.43
N HIS A 145 -10.06 -3.24 -15.97
CA HIS A 145 -10.99 -4.34 -16.18
C HIS A 145 -11.64 -4.80 -14.87
N TYR A 146 -10.85 -5.00 -13.81
CA TYR A 146 -11.42 -5.40 -12.52
C TYR A 146 -12.29 -4.31 -11.90
N VAL A 147 -11.92 -3.04 -12.07
CA VAL A 147 -12.79 -1.94 -11.63
C VAL A 147 -14.13 -2.01 -12.36
N ASP A 148 -14.15 -2.17 -13.68
CA ASP A 148 -15.40 -2.29 -14.45
C ASP A 148 -16.24 -3.47 -13.95
N VAL A 149 -15.65 -4.67 -13.82
CA VAL A 149 -16.35 -5.88 -13.36
C VAL A 149 -16.93 -5.68 -11.95
N LEU A 150 -16.22 -4.98 -11.06
CA LEU A 150 -16.69 -4.71 -9.70
C LEU A 150 -17.82 -3.66 -9.68
N LEU A 151 -17.76 -2.65 -10.54
CA LEU A 151 -18.76 -1.58 -10.61
C LEU A 151 -20.04 -2.02 -11.35
N GLU A 152 -19.91 -2.85 -12.39
CA GLU A 152 -21.05 -3.40 -13.14
C GLU A 152 -21.81 -4.45 -12.30
N GLY A 153 -21.06 -5.26 -11.54
CA GLY A 153 -21.62 -6.42 -10.85
C GLY A 153 -22.05 -7.52 -11.82
N SER A 154 -22.87 -8.45 -11.33
CA SER A 154 -23.41 -9.56 -12.11
C SER A 154 -24.83 -9.91 -11.61
N ASN A 155 -25.53 -10.79 -12.32
CA ASN A 155 -26.86 -11.26 -11.89
C ASN A 155 -26.86 -11.87 -10.47
N ASN A 156 -25.73 -12.42 -10.02
CA ASN A 156 -25.62 -13.05 -8.70
C ASN A 156 -24.78 -12.22 -7.71
N PHE A 157 -24.20 -11.10 -8.14
CA PHE A 157 -23.31 -10.30 -7.31
C PHE A 157 -23.56 -8.79 -7.48
N PRO A 158 -23.94 -8.06 -6.41
CA PRO A 158 -24.26 -6.65 -6.52
C PRO A 158 -23.04 -5.82 -6.92
N ALA A 159 -23.30 -4.74 -7.66
CA ALA A 159 -22.31 -3.72 -7.96
C ALA A 159 -21.68 -3.15 -6.67
N ILE A 160 -20.36 -3.01 -6.67
CA ILE A 160 -19.60 -2.34 -5.63
C ILE A 160 -19.58 -0.84 -5.91
N LYS A 161 -19.65 -0.02 -4.87
CA LYS A 161 -19.55 1.44 -5.02
C LYS A 161 -18.10 1.84 -5.30
N GLU A 162 -17.93 2.91 -6.07
CA GLU A 162 -16.60 3.47 -6.35
C GLU A 162 -15.81 3.79 -5.07
N GLU A 163 -16.47 4.37 -4.06
CA GLU A 163 -15.86 4.75 -2.76
C GLU A 163 -15.32 3.55 -1.96
N ASP A 164 -15.83 2.35 -2.25
CA ASP A 164 -15.46 1.08 -1.59
C ASP A 164 -14.26 0.40 -2.27
N ILE A 165 -13.76 0.95 -3.38
CA ILE A 165 -12.61 0.45 -4.14
C ILE A 165 -11.38 1.34 -3.89
N GLY A 166 -10.26 0.71 -3.57
CA GLY A 166 -8.96 1.35 -3.49
C GLY A 166 -7.94 0.70 -4.40
N ILE A 167 -7.14 1.51 -5.08
CA ILE A 167 -6.06 1.06 -5.95
C ILE A 167 -4.73 1.57 -5.38
N VAL A 168 -3.83 0.64 -5.08
CA VAL A 168 -2.52 0.93 -4.51
C VAL A 168 -1.44 0.61 -5.53
N SER A 169 -0.55 1.56 -5.79
CA SER A 169 0.65 1.30 -6.59
C SER A 169 1.85 2.07 -6.04
N PRO A 170 3.06 1.47 -5.99
CA PRO A 170 4.24 2.14 -5.46
C PRO A 170 4.81 3.21 -6.40
N TYR A 171 4.41 3.23 -7.67
CA TYR A 171 4.96 4.14 -8.68
C TYR A 171 4.00 5.27 -9.03
N ARG A 172 4.49 6.51 -8.94
CA ARG A 172 3.70 7.72 -9.19
C ARG A 172 3.14 7.75 -10.62
N GLN A 173 3.92 7.33 -11.62
CA GLN A 173 3.47 7.33 -13.02
C GLN A 173 2.34 6.33 -13.25
N GLN A 174 2.38 5.15 -12.62
CA GLN A 174 1.29 4.18 -12.65
C GLN A 174 0.02 4.79 -12.05
N VAL A 175 0.11 5.40 -10.87
CA VAL A 175 -1.02 6.08 -10.21
C VAL A 175 -1.65 7.14 -11.11
N MET A 176 -0.84 8.01 -11.71
CA MET A 176 -1.33 9.08 -12.58
C MET A 176 -2.05 8.54 -13.82
N LYS A 177 -1.51 7.49 -14.45
CA LYS A 177 -2.15 6.88 -15.63
C LYS A 177 -3.45 6.16 -15.29
N ILE A 178 -3.51 5.45 -14.17
CA ILE A 178 -4.75 4.82 -13.68
C ILE A 178 -5.80 5.89 -13.39
N LEU A 179 -5.45 6.96 -12.66
CA LEU A 179 -6.35 8.08 -12.39
C LEU A 179 -6.88 8.73 -13.67
N ALA A 180 -6.00 9.01 -14.63
CA ALA A 180 -6.40 9.60 -15.91
C ALA A 180 -7.36 8.69 -16.69
N ALA A 181 -7.13 7.37 -16.66
CA ALA A 181 -8.00 6.40 -17.32
C ALA A 181 -9.36 6.25 -16.63
N LEU A 182 -9.41 6.23 -15.30
CA LEU A 182 -10.65 6.19 -14.52
C LEU A 182 -11.48 7.47 -14.72
N ASN A 183 -10.83 8.64 -14.68
CA ASN A 183 -11.49 9.92 -14.92
C ASN A 183 -12.15 9.99 -16.31
N LYS A 184 -11.52 9.41 -17.34
CA LYS A 184 -12.10 9.31 -18.69
C LYS A 184 -13.35 8.41 -18.74
N ARG A 185 -13.45 7.44 -17.83
CA ARG A 185 -14.60 6.54 -17.68
C ARG A 185 -15.70 7.11 -16.77
N GLY A 186 -15.46 8.27 -16.16
CA GLY A 186 -16.40 8.90 -15.24
C GLY A 186 -16.28 8.44 -13.79
N CYS A 187 -15.39 7.49 -13.49
CA CYS A 187 -15.13 7.01 -12.13
C CYS A 187 -14.23 7.99 -11.38
N LYS A 188 -14.80 8.71 -10.41
CA LYS A 188 -14.11 9.79 -9.67
C LYS A 188 -13.90 9.49 -8.20
N GLU A 189 -14.70 8.59 -7.63
CA GLU A 189 -14.67 8.30 -6.19
C GLU A 189 -13.77 7.09 -5.87
N VAL A 190 -13.28 6.37 -6.89
CA VAL A 190 -12.27 5.33 -6.72
C VAL A 190 -10.98 5.94 -6.20
N THR A 191 -10.54 5.50 -5.03
CA THR A 191 -9.32 6.04 -4.43
C THR A 191 -8.10 5.38 -5.10
N VAL A 192 -7.19 6.18 -5.67
CA VAL A 192 -5.94 5.67 -6.27
C VAL A 192 -4.76 6.39 -5.63
N GLY A 193 -3.72 5.64 -5.26
CA GLY A 193 -2.59 6.25 -4.57
C GLY A 193 -1.45 5.31 -4.21
N SER A 194 -0.43 5.88 -3.58
CA SER A 194 0.68 5.10 -3.01
C SER A 194 0.29 4.48 -1.68
N THR A 195 1.11 3.53 -1.19
CA THR A 195 0.87 2.88 0.11
C THR A 195 0.75 3.89 1.26
N GLU A 196 1.53 4.97 1.21
CA GLU A 196 1.51 6.07 2.17
C GLU A 196 0.14 6.79 2.21
N GLN A 197 -0.50 7.00 1.04
CA GLN A 197 -1.82 7.65 0.98
C GLN A 197 -2.95 6.78 1.54
N PHE A 198 -2.73 5.47 1.64
CA PHE A 198 -3.66 4.51 2.23
C PHE A 198 -3.39 4.24 3.71
N GLN A 199 -2.40 4.90 4.33
CA GLN A 199 -2.14 4.73 5.75
C GLN A 199 -3.35 5.19 6.58
N GLY A 200 -3.89 4.30 7.41
CA GLY A 200 -5.07 4.57 8.23
C GLY A 200 -6.41 4.57 7.47
N ARG A 201 -6.39 4.43 6.14
CA ARG A 201 -7.59 4.24 5.32
C ARG A 201 -7.79 2.75 5.04
N GLU A 202 -9.02 2.36 4.75
CA GLU A 202 -9.40 0.99 4.44
C GLU A 202 -10.50 1.02 3.38
N ARG A 203 -10.58 -0.03 2.57
CA ARG A 203 -11.56 -0.17 1.48
C ARG A 203 -12.11 -1.58 1.49
N LEU A 204 -13.34 -1.74 1.00
CA LEU A 204 -13.95 -3.05 0.86
C LEU A 204 -13.08 -3.94 -0.03
N VAL A 205 -12.67 -3.37 -1.17
CA VAL A 205 -11.81 -4.00 -2.17
C VAL A 205 -10.52 -3.18 -2.31
N ILE A 206 -9.38 -3.86 -2.31
CA ILE A 206 -8.08 -3.27 -2.67
C ILE A 206 -7.50 -3.99 -3.87
N ILE A 207 -7.06 -3.21 -4.85
CA ILE A 207 -6.30 -3.67 -6.01
C ILE A 207 -4.87 -3.14 -5.89
N ILE A 208 -3.87 -4.01 -5.90
CA ILE A 208 -2.46 -3.64 -5.86
C ILE A 208 -1.86 -3.89 -7.25
N SER A 209 -1.31 -2.84 -7.87
CA SER A 209 -0.49 -2.95 -9.09
C SER A 209 0.97 -2.74 -8.74
N THR A 210 1.78 -3.78 -8.98
CA THR A 210 3.19 -3.82 -8.57
C THR A 210 4.16 -3.23 -9.60
N VAL A 211 3.72 -3.12 -10.86
CA VAL A 211 4.39 -2.49 -12.01
C VAL A 211 5.61 -3.26 -12.53
N ARG A 212 6.56 -3.60 -11.68
CA ARG A 212 7.87 -4.15 -12.10
C ARG A 212 7.71 -5.53 -12.72
N SER A 213 8.26 -5.71 -13.92
CA SER A 213 8.18 -6.95 -14.68
C SER A 213 9.52 -7.35 -15.33
N ASP A 214 10.66 -6.90 -14.78
CA ASP A 214 11.98 -7.25 -15.29
C ASP A 214 12.20 -8.77 -15.38
N GLU A 215 12.44 -9.27 -16.60
CA GLU A 215 12.65 -10.69 -16.90
C GLU A 215 14.04 -11.21 -16.48
N LYS A 216 14.97 -10.34 -16.03
CA LYS A 216 16.35 -10.74 -15.72
C LYS A 216 16.93 -10.01 -14.51
N PRO A 217 16.82 -10.55 -13.29
CA PRO A 217 17.80 -10.25 -12.27
C PRO A 217 19.07 -11.05 -12.57
N SER A 218 19.92 -10.53 -13.45
CA SER A 218 21.24 -11.12 -13.67
C SER A 218 22.10 -10.86 -12.41
N GLY A 219 22.20 -11.84 -11.51
CA GLY A 219 23.07 -11.78 -10.32
C GLY A 219 22.47 -11.09 -9.09
N SER A 220 23.35 -10.75 -8.13
CA SER A 220 23.08 -10.22 -6.77
C SER A 220 22.26 -8.91 -6.69
N ASP A 221 21.72 -8.42 -7.82
CA ASP A 221 20.99 -7.16 -7.96
C ASP A 221 19.45 -7.34 -8.09
N SER A 222 18.92 -8.55 -7.89
CA SER A 222 17.47 -8.84 -7.96
C SER A 222 16.64 -7.97 -7.00
N LEU A 223 17.15 -7.75 -5.79
CA LEU A 223 16.52 -6.87 -4.79
C LEU A 223 16.62 -5.39 -5.16
N LYS A 224 17.64 -4.97 -5.92
CA LYS A 224 17.76 -3.57 -6.37
C LYS A 224 16.76 -3.24 -7.47
N SER A 225 16.42 -4.18 -8.35
CA SER A 225 15.39 -3.99 -9.39
C SER A 225 13.99 -3.78 -8.81
N LEU A 226 13.64 -4.50 -7.73
CA LEU A 226 12.36 -4.36 -7.04
C LEU A 226 12.17 -3.01 -6.32
N GLY A 227 13.26 -2.31 -6.00
CA GLY A 227 13.24 -0.96 -5.43
C GLY A 227 12.27 -0.82 -4.26
N PHE A 228 11.21 -0.01 -4.45
CA PHE A 228 10.20 0.32 -3.44
C PHE A 228 9.39 -0.89 -2.93
N LEU A 229 9.33 -1.99 -3.69
CA LEU A 229 8.59 -3.22 -3.35
C LEU A 229 9.27 -4.07 -2.27
N THR A 230 10.58 -3.88 -2.04
CA THR A 230 11.37 -4.61 -1.02
C THR A 230 11.11 -4.12 0.41
N ASN A 231 10.34 -3.05 0.57
CA ASN A 231 10.03 -2.53 1.90
C ASN A 231 8.91 -3.35 2.55
N GLU A 232 9.28 -4.18 3.52
CA GLU A 232 8.36 -5.07 4.22
C GLU A 232 7.19 -4.32 4.91
N LYS A 233 7.45 -3.11 5.44
CA LYS A 233 6.39 -2.26 6.06
C LYS A 233 5.37 -1.80 5.02
N ARG A 234 5.79 -1.50 3.79
CA ARG A 234 4.88 -1.16 2.69
C ARG A 234 4.03 -2.35 2.29
N PHE A 235 4.64 -3.52 2.16
CA PHE A 235 3.92 -4.78 1.89
C PHE A 235 2.86 -5.04 2.96
N ASN A 236 3.22 -4.94 4.24
CA ASN A 236 2.28 -5.15 5.35
C ASN A 236 1.13 -4.14 5.30
N VAL A 237 1.41 -2.86 5.08
CA VAL A 237 0.35 -1.84 5.00
C VAL A 237 -0.56 -2.10 3.81
N SER A 238 -0.04 -2.31 2.60
CA SER A 238 -0.83 -2.44 1.38
C SER A 238 -1.82 -3.62 1.43
N ILE A 239 -1.36 -4.78 1.89
CA ILE A 239 -2.19 -6.00 2.00
C ILE A 239 -3.28 -5.85 3.06
N THR A 240 -2.95 -5.23 4.20
CA THR A 240 -3.88 -5.09 5.33
C THR A 240 -4.91 -3.96 5.16
N ARG A 241 -5.00 -3.34 3.97
CA ARG A 241 -6.01 -2.29 3.67
C ARG A 241 -7.36 -2.87 3.24
N ALA A 242 -7.38 -4.10 2.71
CA ALA A 242 -8.58 -4.75 2.19
C ALA A 242 -9.47 -5.30 3.30
N LYS A 243 -10.78 -5.06 3.24
CA LYS A 243 -11.74 -5.71 4.16
C LYS A 243 -12.18 -7.07 3.64
N ALA A 244 -12.63 -7.11 2.39
CA ALA A 244 -13.39 -8.23 1.85
C ALA A 244 -12.77 -8.86 0.59
N LEU A 245 -11.95 -8.12 -0.17
CA LEU A 245 -11.23 -8.66 -1.33
C LEU A 245 -9.90 -7.93 -1.54
N LEU A 246 -8.86 -8.71 -1.79
CA LEU A 246 -7.56 -8.21 -2.22
C LEU A 246 -7.20 -8.82 -3.58
N ILE A 247 -7.02 -7.96 -4.56
CA ILE A 247 -6.52 -8.30 -5.90
C ILE A 247 -5.08 -7.79 -5.99
N VAL A 248 -4.14 -8.64 -6.36
CA VAL A 248 -2.75 -8.28 -6.63
C VAL A 248 -2.45 -8.58 -8.09
N ILE A 249 -1.94 -7.60 -8.80
CA ILE A 249 -1.60 -7.67 -10.22
C ILE A 249 -0.09 -7.41 -10.33
N GLY A 250 0.63 -8.37 -10.91
CA GLY A 250 2.07 -8.25 -11.01
C GLY A 250 2.78 -9.46 -11.61
N ASN A 251 4.07 -9.28 -11.89
CA ASN A 251 4.91 -10.35 -12.40
C ASN A 251 5.35 -11.29 -11.24
N PRO A 252 4.90 -12.55 -11.20
CA PRO A 252 5.27 -13.47 -10.12
C PRO A 252 6.77 -13.78 -10.10
N ASP A 253 7.45 -13.76 -11.25
CA ASP A 253 8.87 -14.11 -11.36
C ASP A 253 9.73 -12.98 -10.75
N THR A 254 9.40 -11.72 -11.06
CA THR A 254 10.05 -10.55 -10.45
C THR A 254 9.73 -10.45 -8.96
N LEU A 255 8.45 -10.58 -8.58
CA LEU A 255 8.01 -10.47 -7.18
C LEU A 255 8.56 -11.57 -6.28
N SER A 256 8.77 -12.78 -6.81
CA SER A 256 9.37 -13.88 -6.06
C SER A 256 10.83 -13.62 -5.67
N GLY A 257 11.46 -12.53 -6.13
CA GLY A 257 12.75 -12.07 -5.61
C GLY A 257 12.69 -11.61 -4.15
N ASP A 258 11.55 -11.06 -3.70
CA ASP A 258 11.34 -10.59 -2.33
C ASP A 258 10.67 -11.68 -1.46
N PRO A 259 11.14 -11.95 -0.22
CA PRO A 259 10.57 -12.99 0.64
C PRO A 259 9.10 -12.78 1.03
N CYS A 260 8.65 -11.54 1.23
CA CYS A 260 7.29 -11.23 1.61
C CYS A 260 6.34 -11.51 0.45
N TRP A 261 6.68 -10.99 -0.74
CA TRP A 261 5.92 -11.21 -1.96
C TRP A 261 5.91 -12.68 -2.38
N ARG A 262 7.06 -13.37 -2.32
CA ARG A 262 7.14 -14.82 -2.57
C ARG A 262 6.17 -15.60 -1.69
N SER A 263 6.15 -15.30 -0.39
CA SER A 263 5.24 -15.97 0.57
C SER A 263 3.77 -15.74 0.21
N LEU A 264 3.41 -14.55 -0.28
CA LEU A 264 2.05 -14.25 -0.72
C LEU A 264 1.69 -15.01 -2.02
N VAL A 265 2.59 -15.03 -3.00
CA VAL A 265 2.37 -15.74 -4.28
C VAL A 265 2.19 -17.24 -4.03
N GLU A 266 3.08 -17.86 -3.26
CA GLU A 266 2.97 -19.28 -2.87
C GLU A 266 1.66 -19.58 -2.15
N PHE A 267 1.22 -18.68 -1.26
CA PHE A 267 -0.05 -18.81 -0.56
C PHE A 267 -1.25 -18.75 -1.51
N CYS A 268 -1.25 -17.79 -2.45
CA CYS A 268 -2.30 -17.69 -3.46
C CYS A 268 -2.37 -18.95 -4.34
N ILE A 269 -1.21 -19.48 -4.77
CA ILE A 269 -1.15 -20.74 -5.54
C ILE A 269 -1.75 -21.89 -4.72
N LYS A 270 -1.32 -22.05 -3.46
CA LYS A 270 -1.82 -23.13 -2.58
C LYS A 270 -3.33 -23.06 -2.32
N LYS A 271 -3.90 -21.85 -2.28
CA LYS A 271 -5.33 -21.61 -2.07
C LYS A 271 -6.16 -21.65 -3.36
N GLY A 272 -5.53 -21.83 -4.53
CA GLY A 272 -6.20 -21.71 -5.83
C GLY A 272 -6.65 -20.29 -6.15
N ALA A 273 -6.02 -19.28 -5.54
CA ALA A 273 -6.28 -17.86 -5.71
C ALA A 273 -5.30 -17.19 -6.71
N TYR A 274 -4.72 -17.97 -7.62
CA TYR A 274 -3.77 -17.53 -8.64
C TYR A 274 -4.37 -17.71 -10.03
N THR A 275 -4.18 -16.75 -10.92
CA THR A 275 -4.56 -16.84 -12.34
C THR A 275 -3.51 -16.16 -13.22
N ASP A 276 -3.34 -16.67 -14.43
CA ASP A 276 -2.53 -16.11 -15.51
C ASP A 276 -3.36 -15.91 -16.80
N ALA A 277 -4.70 -15.95 -16.66
CA ALA A 277 -5.61 -15.85 -17.79
C ALA A 277 -5.43 -14.51 -18.52
N PRO A 278 -5.24 -14.51 -19.85
CA PRO A 278 -5.17 -13.27 -20.61
C PRO A 278 -6.49 -12.52 -20.50
N LEU A 279 -6.43 -11.19 -20.51
CA LEU A 279 -7.63 -10.38 -20.69
C LEU A 279 -8.32 -10.82 -22.00
N ALA A 280 -9.57 -11.26 -21.92
CA ALA A 280 -10.41 -11.45 -23.08
C ALA A 280 -10.85 -10.07 -23.60
N VAL A 281 -9.92 -9.30 -24.16
CA VAL A 281 -10.25 -8.02 -24.81
C VAL A 281 -10.64 -8.32 -26.26
N PRO A 282 -11.82 -7.89 -26.74
CA PRO A 282 -12.08 -7.81 -28.17
C PRO A 282 -11.02 -6.89 -28.79
N THR A 283 -10.37 -7.33 -29.86
CA THR A 283 -9.18 -6.73 -30.48
C THR A 283 -9.36 -5.31 -31.05
N GLU A 284 -10.47 -4.64 -30.78
CA GLU A 284 -10.82 -3.33 -31.34
C GLU A 284 -11.09 -2.28 -30.25
N SER A 285 -10.09 -1.98 -29.44
CA SER A 285 -9.84 -0.65 -28.85
C SER A 285 -8.76 -0.80 -27.79
N CYS A 286 -7.51 -0.64 -28.18
CA CYS A 286 -6.50 -0.22 -27.22
C CYS A 286 -6.68 1.30 -27.06
N PRO A 287 -7.37 1.81 -26.03
CA PRO A 287 -7.47 3.25 -25.84
C PRO A 287 -6.05 3.77 -25.63
N LYS A 288 -5.60 4.67 -26.52
CA LYS A 288 -4.30 5.34 -26.37
C LYS A 288 -4.22 5.92 -24.96
N LEU A 289 -3.33 5.38 -24.13
CA LEU A 289 -3.10 5.89 -22.78
C LEU A 289 -2.75 7.38 -22.91
N PRO A 290 -3.42 8.27 -22.16
CA PRO A 290 -3.13 9.71 -22.26
C PRO A 290 -1.67 9.98 -21.92
N ARG A 291 -1.03 10.86 -22.71
CA ARG A 291 0.20 11.53 -22.29
C ARG A 291 -0.14 12.45 -21.12
N VAL A 292 0.66 12.38 -20.05
CA VAL A 292 0.34 13.01 -18.75
C VAL A 292 0.51 14.53 -18.76
N GLU A 293 0.98 15.10 -19.87
CA GLU A 293 1.23 16.53 -20.08
C GLU A 293 -0.06 17.39 -20.02
N ASP A 294 -1.21 16.85 -20.42
CA ASP A 294 -2.45 17.64 -20.55
C ASP A 294 -3.20 17.92 -19.23
N GLN A 295 -2.83 17.25 -18.12
CA GLN A 295 -3.57 17.35 -16.84
C GLN A 295 -2.84 18.10 -15.71
N LEU A 296 -1.59 18.52 -15.93
CA LEU A 296 -0.79 19.24 -14.93
C LEU A 296 -1.27 20.68 -14.67
N SER A 297 -2.18 21.22 -15.49
CA SER A 297 -2.69 22.60 -15.32
C SER A 297 -3.77 22.76 -14.25
N ARG A 298 -4.30 21.68 -13.66
CA ARG A 298 -5.42 21.74 -12.70
C ARG A 298 -5.11 21.31 -11.27
N LEU A 299 -3.89 20.87 -11.00
CA LEU A 299 -3.41 20.56 -9.65
C LEU A 299 -2.22 21.46 -9.33
N VAL A 300 -2.48 22.77 -9.27
CA VAL A 300 -1.59 23.70 -8.56
C VAL A 300 -1.77 23.40 -7.08
N ILE A 301 -0.91 22.53 -6.56
CA ILE A 301 -0.60 22.49 -5.13
C ILE A 301 0.06 23.83 -4.83
N GLY A 302 -0.51 24.57 -3.88
CA GLY A 302 -0.06 25.92 -3.54
C GLY A 302 1.41 25.95 -3.15
N ASP A 303 2.23 26.55 -4.02
CA ASP A 303 3.51 27.12 -3.63
C ASP A 303 3.24 28.52 -3.08
N ASP A 304 3.14 28.60 -1.75
CA ASP A 304 3.44 29.84 -1.04
C ASP A 304 4.95 30.09 -1.13
N THR A 305 5.37 30.74 -2.23
CA THR A 305 6.58 31.55 -2.24
C THR A 305 6.24 32.90 -2.85
N THR A 306 5.85 33.81 -1.97
CA THR A 306 5.86 35.26 -2.21
C THR A 306 7.20 35.71 -2.80
N THR A 307 7.13 36.17 -4.05
CA THR A 307 7.83 37.35 -4.60
C THR A 307 9.23 37.68 -4.10
N SER A 308 10.22 37.58 -4.99
CA SER A 308 11.25 38.62 -5.11
C SER A 308 11.74 38.72 -6.55
N LYS A 309 11.21 39.70 -7.29
CA LYS A 309 11.80 40.22 -8.52
C LYS A 309 12.96 41.14 -8.16
N GLU A 310 14.07 40.95 -8.87
CA GLU A 310 15.26 41.81 -8.88
C GLU A 310 14.92 43.29 -9.08
N ARG A 311 15.57 44.18 -8.30
CA ARG A 311 16.05 45.47 -8.80
C ARG A 311 17.43 45.82 -8.19
N ARG A 312 18.25 46.35 -9.09
CA ARG A 312 19.68 46.72 -9.02
C ARG A 312 20.01 47.90 -8.07
N PRO A 313 21.31 48.20 -7.86
CA PRO A 313 21.84 48.79 -6.63
C PRO A 313 21.80 50.32 -6.62
N ASN A 314 21.86 50.94 -5.43
CA ASN A 314 22.52 52.23 -5.21
C ASN A 314 22.82 52.50 -3.74
N GLN A 315 23.86 53.33 -3.57
CA GLN A 315 24.62 53.69 -2.37
C GLN A 315 23.89 54.54 -1.31
N LEU A 316 24.54 54.61 -0.12
CA LEU A 316 24.45 55.61 0.97
C LEU A 316 23.16 55.57 1.82
N GLY A 317 23.16 55.66 3.16
CA GLY A 317 24.16 55.88 4.19
C GLY A 317 23.45 56.27 5.51
N TRP A 318 24.12 56.04 6.65
CA TRP A 318 23.91 56.60 8.00
C TRP A 318 22.92 55.95 9.00
N GLN A 319 23.52 55.49 10.10
CA GLN A 319 23.13 55.55 11.54
C GLN A 319 21.65 55.85 11.83
N HIS A 320 20.90 54.98 12.52
CA HIS A 320 21.08 54.47 13.88
C HIS A 320 20.37 53.13 14.08
#